data_AF-A0A431MPP0-F1
#
_entry.id   AF-A0A431MPP0-F1
#
_cell.length_a   1.000
_cell.length_b   1.000
_cell.length_c   1.000
_cell.angle_alpha   90.00
_cell.angle_beta   90.00
_cell.angle_gamma   90.00
#
_symmetry.space_group_name_H-M   'P 1'
#
loop_
_entity.id
_entity.type
_entity.pdbx_description
1 polymer ?
#
loop_
_entity_poly.entity_id
_entity_poly.type
_entity_poly.pdbx_seq_one_letter_code
_entity_poly.pdbx_strand_id
1 'polypeptide(L)' 'MKSIWFKKAGWIYIPVHPIGLLVTILCLAINVWFFIALDRHSHSVSDTLINFFVYFSCVAFWWKYVAEKTS' A
#
# COMPACT_ATOMS: atom_id res chain seq x y z
N MET A 1 -6.40 -5.48 -26.88
CA MET A 1 -6.75 -4.42 -25.90
C MET A 1 -5.84 -4.57 -24.71
N LYS A 2 -5.05 -3.55 -24.35
CA LYS A 2 -4.16 -3.60 -23.18
C LYS A 2 -5.05 -3.50 -21.93
N SER A 3 -5.01 -4.51 -21.05
CA SER A 3 -5.80 -4.47 -19.81
C SER A 3 -5.21 -3.41 -18.89
N ILE A 4 -5.99 -2.36 -18.61
CA ILE A 4 -5.62 -1.28 -17.68
C ILE A 4 -5.94 -1.76 -16.28
N TRP A 5 -4.95 -1.83 -15.39
CA TRP A 5 -5.19 -2.32 -14.02
C TRP A 5 -5.56 -1.20 -13.07
N PHE A 6 -4.92 -0.04 -13.24
CA PHE A 6 -5.17 1.16 -12.46
C PHE A 6 -5.56 2.30 -13.39
N LYS A 7 -6.57 3.08 -13.04
CA LYS A 7 -6.92 4.31 -13.74
C LYS A 7 -6.32 5.49 -12.98
N LYS A 8 -5.49 6.27 -13.65
CA LYS A 8 -4.97 7.53 -13.09
C LYS A 8 -6.10 8.55 -12.94
N ALA A 9 -6.27 9.09 -11.74
CA ALA A 9 -7.23 10.12 -11.40
C ALA A 9 -6.48 11.29 -10.73
N GLY A 10 -5.90 12.17 -11.55
CA GLY A 10 -5.02 13.23 -11.06
C GLY A 10 -3.73 12.68 -10.46
N TRP A 11 -3.57 12.80 -9.14
CA TRP A 11 -2.37 12.35 -8.40
C TRP A 11 -2.52 10.96 -7.77
N ILE A 12 -3.73 10.40 -7.80
CA ILE A 12 -4.05 9.07 -7.26
C ILE A 12 -4.33 8.07 -8.38
N TYR A 13 -4.27 6.78 -8.03
CA TYR A 13 -4.57 5.67 -8.91
C TYR A 13 -5.74 4.87 -8.34
N ILE A 14 -6.72 4.54 -9.19
CA ILE A 14 -7.90 3.77 -8.80
C ILE A 14 -7.81 2.39 -9.44
N PRO A 15 -7.80 1.29 -8.69
CA PRO A 15 -7.80 -0.05 -9.28
C PRO A 15 -9.13 -0.28 -10.01
N VAL A 16 -9.06 -0.54 -11.32
CA VAL A 16 -10.24 -0.80 -12.18
C VAL A 16 -10.31 -2.25 -12.67
N HIS A 17 -9.27 -3.05 -12.39
CA HIS A 17 -9.17 -4.45 -12.76
C HIS A 17 -9.03 -5.35 -11.53
N PRO A 18 -9.53 -6.61 -11.57
CA PRO A 18 -9.39 -7.55 -10.45
C PRO A 18 -7.96 -7.74 -9.97
N ILE A 19 -6.98 -7.73 -10.88
CA ILE A 19 -5.55 -7.82 -10.53
C ILE A 19 -5.07 -6.58 -9.77
N GLY A 20 -5.48 -5.38 -10.18
CA GLY A 20 -5.16 -4.14 -9.46
C GLY A 20 -5.78 -4.10 -8.07
N LEU A 21 -7.01 -4.62 -7.91
CA LEU A 21 -7.65 -4.80 -6.61
C LEU A 21 -6.87 -5.80 -5.74
N LEU A 22 -6.48 -6.94 -6.28
CA LEU A 22 -5.70 -7.95 -5.56
C LEU A 22 -4.38 -7.37 -5.05
N VAL A 23 -3.62 -6.66 -5.89
CA VAL A 23 -2.39 -5.98 -5.49
C VAL A 23 -2.65 -4.98 -4.37
N THR A 24 -3.71 -4.18 -4.47
CA THR A 24 -4.08 -3.20 -3.43
C THR A 24 -4.42 -3.89 -2.11
N ILE A 25 -5.19 -4.99 -2.14
CA ILE A 25 -5.55 -5.77 -0.96
C ILE A 25 -4.30 -6.39 -0.31
N LEU A 26 -3.37 -6.94 -1.09
CA LEU A 26 -2.11 -7.49 -0.57
C LEU A 26 -1.28 -6.40 0.11
N CYS A 27 -1.15 -5.22 -0.51
CA CYS A 27 -0.45 -4.09 0.10
C CYS A 27 -1.09 -3.64 1.43
N LEU A 28 -2.43 -3.61 1.50
CA LEU A 28 -3.14 -3.31 2.75
C LEU A 28 -2.92 -4.39 3.81
N ALA A 29 -3.00 -5.68 3.45
CA ALA A 29 -2.75 -6.79 4.36
C ALA A 29 -1.32 -6.76 4.94
N ILE A 30 -0.33 -6.47 4.11
CA ILE A 30 1.07 -6.30 4.54
C ILE A 30 1.20 -5.14 5.53
N ASN A 31 0.58 -4.00 5.26
CA ASN A 31 0.58 -2.86 6.19
C ASN A 31 -0.05 -3.21 7.54
N VAL A 32 -1.20 -3.89 7.54
CA VAL A 32 -1.84 -4.35 8.78
C VAL A 32 -0.94 -5.31 9.54
N TRP A 33 -0.27 -6.23 8.84
CA TRP A 33 0.67 -7.16 9.45
C TRP A 33 1.86 -6.44 10.09
N PHE A 34 2.48 -5.48 9.39
CA PHE A 34 3.54 -4.65 9.96
C PHE A 34 3.08 -3.84 11.16
N PHE A 35 1.90 -3.22 11.09
CA PHE A 35 1.34 -2.46 12.21
C PHE A 35 1.19 -3.33 13.46
N ILE A 36 0.58 -4.52 13.33
CA ILE A 36 0.41 -5.47 14.45
C ILE A 36 1.76 -5.93 14.99
N ALA A 37 2.73 -6.18 14.11
CA ALA A 37 4.07 -6.62 14.52
C ALA A 37 4.81 -5.53 15.32
N LEU A 38 4.70 -4.27 14.90
CA LEU A 38 5.33 -3.13 15.58
C LEU A 38 4.63 -2.80 16.90
N ASP A 39 3.30 -2.74 16.90
CA ASP A 39 2.48 -2.43 18.09
C ASP A 39 2.79 -3.38 19.26
N ARG A 40 3.02 -4.67 18.98
CA ARG A 40 3.41 -5.68 19.99
C ARG A 40 4.72 -5.39 20.72
N HIS A 41 5.62 -4.61 20.12
CA HIS A 41 6.94 -4.29 20.68
C HIS A 41 7.05 -2.83 21.12
N SER A 42 6.06 -2.00 20.79
CA SER A 42 6.08 -0.58 21.09
C SER A 42 5.60 -0.28 22.50
N HIS A 43 6.20 0.75 23.11
CA HIS A 43 5.81 1.21 24.45
C HIS A 43 4.76 2.34 24.42
N SER A 44 4.47 2.89 23.25
CA SER A 44 3.48 3.97 23.07
C SER A 44 2.95 3.99 21.64
N VAL A 45 1.77 4.60 21.46
CA VAL A 45 1.16 4.80 20.13
C VAL A 45 2.08 5.61 19.21
N SER A 46 2.74 6.64 19.74
CA SER A 46 3.68 7.47 18.97
C SER A 46 4.86 6.66 18.45
N ASP A 47 5.40 5.77 19.27
CA ASP A 47 6.48 4.86 18.88
C ASP A 47 6.03 3.91 17.75
N THR A 48 4.82 3.34 17.86
CA THR A 48 4.25 2.51 16.78
C THR A 48 4.07 3.28 15.49
N LEU A 49 3.52 4.50 15.55
CA LEU A 49 3.25 5.31 14.36
C LEU A 49 4.54 5.76 13.66
N ILE A 50 5.57 6.16 14.41
CA ILE A 50 6.87 6.57 13.85
C ILE A 50 7.54 5.39 13.16
N ASN A 51 7.59 4.22 13.80
CA ASN A 51 8.17 3.03 13.19
C ASN A 51 7.34 2.56 11.99
N PHE A 52 6.01 2.54 12.11
CA PHE A 52 5.10 2.11 11.06
C PHE A 52 5.18 2.99 9.82
N PHE A 53 5.37 4.31 9.98
CA PHE A 53 5.49 5.24 8.87
C PHE A 53 6.56 4.82 7.84
N VAL A 54 7.70 4.30 8.31
CA VAL A 54 8.79 3.84 7.43
C VAL A 54 8.31 2.68 6.55
N TYR A 55 7.76 1.62 7.16
CA TYR A 55 7.25 0.46 6.43
C TYR A 55 6.08 0.81 5.52
N PHE A 56 5.15 1.64 6.01
CA PHE A 56 4.02 2.15 5.23
C PHE A 56 4.48 2.89 3.98
N SER A 57 5.48 3.77 4.11
CA SER A 57 6.01 4.54 2.97
C SER A 57 6.65 3.65 1.91
N CYS A 58 7.37 2.58 2.32
CA CYS A 58 7.93 1.60 1.40
C CYS A 58 6.84 0.83 0.63
N VAL A 59 5.81 0.34 1.32
CA VAL A 59 4.71 -0.39 0.67
C VAL A 59 3.91 0.53 -0.25
N ALA A 60 3.62 1.76 0.19
CA ALA A 60 2.91 2.76 -0.61
C ALA A 60 3.70 3.16 -1.87
N PHE A 61 5.02 3.29 -1.77
CA PHE A 61 5.89 3.56 -2.91
C PHE A 61 5.82 2.45 -3.95
N TRP A 62 5.97 1.18 -3.53
CA TRP A 62 5.88 0.04 -4.44
C TRP A 62 4.51 -0.10 -5.08
N TRP A 63 3.44 0.11 -4.31
CA TRP A 63 2.08 0.13 -4.86
C TRP A 63 1.91 1.22 -5.93
N LYS A 64 2.39 2.44 -5.66
CA LYS A 64 2.33 3.56 -6.62
C LYS A 64 3.13 3.23 -7.88
N TYR A 65 4.32 2.65 -7.75
CA TYR A 65 5.15 2.24 -8.88
C TYR A 65 4.41 1.23 -9.79
N VAL A 66 3.79 0.20 -9.19
CA VAL A 66 3.00 -0.79 -9.93
C VAL A 66 1.82 -0.12 -10.63
N ALA A 67 1.09 0.75 -9.92
CA ALA A 67 -0.04 1.47 -10.50
C ALA A 67 0.37 2.35 -11.68
N GLU A 68 1.51 3.03 -11.60
CA GLU A 68 2.05 3.86 -12.68
C GLU A 68 2.45 3.05 -13.93
N LYS A 69 2.99 1.82 -13.75
CA LYS A 69 3.36 0.94 -14.86
C LYS A 69 2.17 0.23 -15.51
N THR A 70 1.04 0.17 -14.83
CA THR A 70 -0.15 -0.59 -15.25
C THR A 70 -1.39 0.28 -15.48
N SER A 71 -1.19 1.61 -15.50
CA SER A 71 -2.14 2.62 -15.95
C SER A 71 -2.14 2.85 -17.45
#